data_AF-A0A1Q6YMF5-F1
#
_entry.id   AF-A0A1Q6YMF5-F1
#
_cell.length_a   1.000
_cell.length_b   1.000
_cell.length_c   1.000
_cell.angle_alpha   90.00
_cell.angle_beta   90.00
_cell.angle_gamma   90.00
#
_symmetry.space_group_name_H-M   'P 1'
#
loop_
_entity.id
_entity.type
_entity.pdbx_description
1 polymer ?
#
loop_
_entity_poly.entity_id
_entity_poly.type
_entity_poly.pdbx_seq_one_letter_code
_entity_poly.pdbx_strand_id
1 'polypeptide(L)'
;MTPSFSALLVYYDPGVTTYEALCAAITAIADQADTAVLPPSRTVELPCCYDDPELGFDLVAAAKRLGLSPDELVKLHAGADHLVYFIGFTPGLPYMGGMPDALHIPRLETPRTKVPAGSVGIGGIQCCI
;
A
#
# COMPACT_ATOMS: atom_id res chain seq x y z
N MET A 1 16.69 8.81 -2.92
CA MET A 1 16.36 7.38 -3.06
C MET A 1 14.89 7.19 -2.73
N THR A 2 14.22 6.22 -3.34
CA THR A 2 12.79 5.95 -3.12
C THR A 2 12.60 4.45 -2.91
N PRO A 3 12.28 3.98 -1.69
CA PRO A 3 12.00 2.57 -1.44
C PRO A 3 10.60 2.19 -1.94
N SER A 4 10.47 0.93 -2.34
CA SER A 4 9.22 0.21 -2.59
C SER A 4 9.34 -1.19 -1.99
N PHE A 5 8.30 -2.04 -2.13
CA PHE A 5 8.21 -3.38 -1.51
C PHE A 5 9.56 -4.11 -1.33
N SER A 6 10.22 -4.39 -2.45
CA SER A 6 11.47 -5.17 -2.49
C SER A 6 12.53 -4.52 -3.38
N ALA A 7 12.39 -3.22 -3.66
CA ALA A 7 13.28 -2.48 -4.54
C ALA A 7 13.52 -1.07 -4.02
N LEU A 8 14.74 -0.58 -4.22
CA LEU A 8 15.16 0.76 -3.88
C LEU A 8 15.60 1.49 -5.16
N LEU A 9 14.88 2.55 -5.52
CA LEU A 9 15.29 3.42 -6.62
C LEU A 9 16.33 4.44 -6.11
N VAL A 10 17.50 4.46 -6.73
CA VAL A 10 18.58 5.39 -6.41
C VAL A 10 18.73 6.38 -7.56
N TYR A 11 18.65 7.68 -7.23
CA TYR A 11 18.94 8.77 -8.15
C TYR A 11 20.36 9.25 -7.88
N TYR A 12 21.10 9.58 -8.94
CA TYR A 12 22.45 10.10 -8.84
C TYR A 12 22.70 11.16 -9.92
N ASP A 13 23.68 12.01 -9.68
CA ASP A 13 24.14 13.02 -10.63
C ASP A 13 25.31 12.46 -11.46
N PRO A 14 25.16 12.31 -12.79
CA PRO A 14 26.24 11.81 -13.65
C PRO A 14 27.44 12.77 -13.74
N GLY A 15 27.30 14.04 -13.34
CA GLY A 15 28.40 14.98 -13.22
C GLY A 15 29.27 14.76 -11.97
N VAL A 16 28.77 13.99 -10.99
CA VAL A 16 29.46 13.70 -9.72
C VAL A 16 30.02 12.28 -9.69
N THR A 17 29.31 11.31 -10.26
CA THR A 17 29.73 9.89 -10.26
C THR A 17 29.25 9.16 -11.51
N THR A 18 29.89 8.03 -11.84
CA THR A 18 29.44 7.17 -12.94
C THR A 18 28.49 6.08 -12.44
N TYR A 19 27.75 5.50 -13.37
CA TYR A 19 26.88 4.36 -13.08
C TYR A 19 27.66 3.20 -12.45
N GLU A 20 28.82 2.86 -13.01
CA GLU A 20 29.65 1.74 -12.57
C GLU A 20 30.19 1.96 -11.16
N ALA A 21 30.65 3.18 -10.87
CA ALA A 21 31.15 3.55 -9.55
C ALA A 21 30.03 3.50 -8.50
N LEU A 22 28.83 3.99 -8.84
CA LEU A 22 27.66 3.91 -7.97
C LEU A 22 27.25 2.45 -7.71
N CYS A 23 27.17 1.63 -8.75
CA CYS A 23 26.84 0.21 -8.60
C CYS A 23 27.85 -0.52 -7.71
N ALA A 24 29.15 -0.29 -7.91
CA ALA A 24 30.18 -0.89 -7.07
C ALA A 24 30.05 -0.47 -5.60
N ALA A 25 29.76 0.81 -5.35
CA ALA A 25 29.54 1.31 -3.99
C ALA A 25 28.30 0.70 -3.34
N ILE A 26 27.17 0.61 -4.06
CA ILE A 26 25.94 0.01 -3.55
C ILE A 26 26.16 -1.46 -3.23
N THR A 27 26.82 -2.23 -4.12
CA THR A 27 27.12 -3.65 -3.87
C THR A 27 27.97 -3.82 -2.62
N ALA A 28 29.03 -3.02 -2.46
CA ALA A 28 29.89 -3.09 -1.28
C ALA A 28 29.16 -2.77 0.03
N ILE A 29 28.17 -1.87 0.00
CA ILE A 29 27.31 -1.55 1.15
C ILE A 29 26.33 -2.71 1.41
N ALA A 30 25.72 -3.26 0.35
CA ALA A 30 24.76 -4.35 0.46
C ALA A 30 25.39 -5.61 1.06
N ASP A 31 26.64 -5.91 0.74
CA ASP A 31 27.39 -7.05 1.30
C ASP A 31 27.67 -6.91 2.81
N GLN A 32 27.62 -5.68 3.33
CA GLN A 32 27.78 -5.37 4.76
C GLN A 32 26.45 -5.24 5.49
N ALA A 33 25.33 -5.27 4.76
CA ALA A 33 24.01 -5.11 5.35
C ALA A 33 23.63 -6.39 6.12
N ASP A 34 23.31 -6.21 7.39
CA ASP A 34 22.72 -7.26 8.23
C ASP A 34 21.29 -6.86 8.60
N THR A 35 20.50 -7.82 9.04
CA THR A 35 19.19 -7.63 9.66
C THR A 35 19.31 -6.72 10.89
N ALA A 36 19.03 -5.43 10.69
CA ALA A 36 18.94 -4.47 11.77
C ALA A 36 17.68 -4.70 12.61
N VAL A 37 17.80 -4.56 13.93
CA VAL A 37 16.64 -4.44 14.82
C VAL A 37 15.97 -3.10 14.53
N LEU A 38 14.82 -3.14 13.88
CA LEU A 38 14.03 -1.95 13.63
C LEU A 38 13.42 -1.42 14.93
N PRO A 39 13.25 -0.09 15.08
CA PRO A 39 12.47 0.45 16.18
C PRO A 39 11.03 -0.06 16.11
N PRO A 40 10.29 -0.05 17.23
CA PRO A 40 8.86 -0.36 17.23
C PRO A 40 8.11 0.44 16.17
N SER A 41 7.19 -0.20 15.46
CA SER A 41 6.36 0.47 14.48
C SER A 41 5.43 1.49 15.16
N ARG A 42 5.14 2.58 14.43
CA ARG A 42 4.12 3.55 14.85
C ARG A 42 2.76 3.08 14.34
N THR A 43 1.82 2.86 15.26
CA THR A 43 0.42 2.63 14.91
C THR A 43 -0.30 3.95 14.68
N VAL A 44 -1.10 4.01 13.61
CA VAL A 44 -1.95 5.16 13.28
C VAL A 44 -3.37 4.67 13.11
N GLU A 45 -4.28 5.18 13.95
CA GLU A 45 -5.70 4.90 13.83
C GLU A 45 -6.34 5.92 12.88
N LEU A 46 -7.04 5.42 11.86
CA LEU A 46 -7.72 6.24 10.86
C LEU A 46 -9.23 5.96 10.90
N PRO A 47 -10.07 6.97 11.15
CA PRO A 47 -11.51 6.79 11.06
C PRO A 47 -11.91 6.56 9.60
N CYS A 48 -12.81 5.60 9.36
CA CYS A 48 -13.34 5.28 8.04
C CYS A 48 -14.86 5.19 8.09
N CYS A 49 -15.55 5.87 7.17
CA CYS A 49 -17.00 5.82 7.04
C CYS A 49 -17.39 4.75 6.02
N TYR A 50 -18.09 3.71 6.46
CA TYR A 50 -18.60 2.63 5.59
C TYR A 50 -20.11 2.74 5.35
N ASP A 51 -20.83 3.35 6.28
CA ASP A 51 -22.30 3.34 6.32
C ASP A 51 -22.95 4.30 5.32
N ASP A 52 -22.20 5.31 4.86
CA ASP A 52 -22.66 6.27 3.87
C ASP A 52 -22.50 5.70 2.46
N PRO A 53 -23.58 5.40 1.72
CA PRO A 53 -23.51 4.85 0.37
C PRO A 53 -22.85 5.79 -0.65
N GLU A 54 -22.80 7.11 -0.40
CA GLU A 54 -22.11 8.06 -1.27
C GLU A 54 -20.59 7.98 -1.11
N LEU A 55 -20.10 7.58 0.07
CA LEU A 55 -18.68 7.38 0.36
C LEU A 55 -18.22 5.94 0.10
N GLY A 56 -19.04 4.96 0.50
CA GLY A 56 -18.83 3.53 0.33
C GLY A 56 -19.43 2.94 -0.95
N PHE A 57 -19.36 3.67 -2.07
CA PHE A 57 -20.08 3.35 -3.31
C PHE A 57 -19.79 1.96 -3.91
N ASP A 58 -18.68 1.32 -3.53
CA ASP A 58 -18.33 -0.05 -3.95
C ASP A 58 -18.59 -1.13 -2.89
N LEU A 59 -18.94 -0.76 -1.65
CA LEU A 59 -18.96 -1.69 -0.52
C LEU A 59 -19.89 -2.89 -0.77
N VAL A 60 -21.12 -2.63 -1.21
CA VAL A 60 -22.13 -3.68 -1.47
C VAL A 60 -21.71 -4.57 -2.65
N ALA A 61 -21.13 -3.97 -3.70
CA ALA A 61 -20.68 -4.71 -4.87
C ALA A 61 -19.45 -5.58 -4.53
N ALA A 62 -18.52 -5.06 -3.74
CA ALA A 62 -17.34 -5.78 -3.26
C ALA A 62 -17.75 -6.95 -2.35
N ALA A 63 -18.62 -6.71 -1.37
CA ALA A 63 -19.15 -7.75 -0.48
C ALA A 63 -19.81 -8.89 -1.28
N LYS A 64 -20.67 -8.54 -2.25
CA LYS A 64 -21.30 -9.52 -3.14
C LYS A 64 -20.28 -10.33 -3.93
N ARG A 65 -19.22 -9.69 -4.46
CA ARG A 65 -18.17 -10.37 -5.24
C ARG A 65 -17.34 -11.33 -4.37
N LEU A 66 -17.16 -10.99 -3.10
CA LEU A 66 -16.45 -11.80 -2.12
C LEU A 66 -17.32 -12.87 -1.45
N GLY A 67 -18.64 -12.87 -1.70
CA GLY A 67 -19.56 -13.79 -1.04
C GLY A 67 -19.77 -13.48 0.44
N LEU A 68 -19.60 -12.22 0.84
CA LEU A 68 -19.74 -11.71 2.20
C LEU A 68 -20.93 -10.77 2.32
N SER A 69 -21.44 -10.57 3.54
CA SER A 69 -22.27 -9.40 3.83
C SER A 69 -21.40 -8.12 3.93
N PRO A 70 -21.98 -6.93 3.69
CA PRO A 70 -21.28 -5.67 3.90
C PRO A 70 -20.70 -5.55 5.32
N ASP A 71 -21.46 -5.92 6.35
CA ASP A 71 -21.02 -5.86 7.75
C ASP A 71 -19.82 -6.76 8.03
N GLU A 72 -19.79 -7.96 7.45
CA GLU A 72 -18.64 -8.87 7.56
C GLU A 72 -17.41 -8.30 6.87
N LEU A 73 -17.56 -7.70 5.69
CA LEU A 73 -16.46 -7.04 4.97
C LEU A 73 -15.89 -5.90 5.82
N VAL A 74 -16.74 -5.01 6.35
CA VAL A 74 -16.34 -3.90 7.21
C VAL A 74 -15.59 -4.42 8.43
N LYS A 75 -16.14 -5.43 9.11
CA LYS A 75 -15.51 -6.03 10.29
C LYS A 75 -14.13 -6.61 10.00
N LEU A 76 -13.99 -7.34 8.89
CA LEU A 76 -12.70 -7.91 8.47
C LEU A 76 -11.70 -6.83 8.10
N HIS A 77 -12.13 -5.78 7.40
CA HIS A 77 -11.25 -4.72 6.93
C HIS A 77 -10.80 -3.80 8.08
N ALA A 78 -11.71 -3.38 8.94
CA ALA A 78 -11.43 -2.50 10.07
C ALA A 78 -10.72 -3.20 11.23
N GLY A 79 -10.86 -4.54 11.35
CA GLY A 79 -10.17 -5.34 12.36
C GLY A 79 -8.77 -5.82 11.94
N ALA A 80 -8.31 -5.47 10.74
CA ALA A 80 -7.00 -5.87 10.24
C ALA A 80 -5.93 -4.80 10.52
N ASP A 81 -4.71 -5.26 10.82
CA ASP A 81 -3.53 -4.40 10.87
C ASP A 81 -2.99 -4.18 9.46
N HIS A 82 -2.99 -2.92 9.01
CA HIS A 82 -2.53 -2.53 7.68
C HIS A 82 -1.09 -2.03 7.73
N LEU A 83 -0.14 -2.85 7.28
CA LEU A 83 1.27 -2.49 7.24
C LEU A 83 1.58 -1.68 5.98
N VAL A 84 2.08 -0.46 6.14
CA VAL A 84 2.56 0.37 5.02
C VAL A 84 3.88 -0.20 4.50
N TYR A 85 3.85 -0.72 3.26
CA TYR A 85 5.05 -1.22 2.60
C TYR A 85 5.83 -0.12 1.90
N PHE A 86 5.13 0.83 1.27
CA PHE A 86 5.73 2.02 0.68
C PHE A 86 4.69 3.11 0.46
N ILE A 87 5.15 4.33 0.16
CA ILE A 87 4.32 5.49 -0.13
C ILE A 87 4.66 5.97 -1.54
N GLY A 88 3.66 6.15 -2.41
CA GLY A 88 3.89 6.50 -3.81
C GLY A 88 2.62 6.47 -4.68
N PHE A 89 2.79 6.45 -6.01
CA PHE A 89 1.74 6.71 -7.04
C PHE A 89 1.25 8.16 -7.07
N THR A 90 0.70 8.63 -5.96
CA THR A 90 0.43 10.06 -5.70
C THR A 90 1.10 10.47 -4.39
N PRO A 91 1.41 11.77 -4.20
CA PRO A 91 2.05 12.24 -2.97
C PRO A 91 1.25 11.82 -1.73
N GLY A 92 1.87 10.99 -0.88
CA GLY A 92 1.31 10.57 0.39
C GLY A 92 0.44 9.31 0.37
N LEU A 93 0.15 8.71 -0.79
CA LEU A 93 -0.69 7.50 -0.87
C LEU A 93 0.09 6.28 -0.36
N PRO A 94 -0.37 5.64 0.74
CA PRO A 94 0.26 4.45 1.28
C PRO A 94 -0.23 3.19 0.56
N TYR A 95 0.68 2.30 0.23
CA TYR A 95 0.35 0.94 -0.18
C TYR A 95 0.51 0.01 1.02
N MET A 96 -0.61 -0.57 1.43
CA MET A 96 -0.70 -1.39 2.63
C MET A 96 -1.03 -2.84 2.28
N GLY A 97 -0.53 -3.75 3.10
CA GLY A 97 -0.93 -5.17 3.12
C GLY A 97 -1.19 -5.63 4.55
N GLY A 98 -1.40 -6.94 4.73
CA GLY A 98 -1.83 -7.52 6.03
C GLY A 98 -3.33 -7.75 6.14
N MET A 99 -4.08 -7.39 5.09
CA MET A 99 -5.51 -7.65 5.00
C MET A 99 -5.80 -9.17 4.89
N PRO A 100 -6.91 -9.67 5.47
CA PRO A 100 -7.29 -11.08 5.36
C PRO A 100 -7.48 -11.54 3.90
N ASP A 101 -7.11 -12.80 3.62
CA ASP A 101 -7.26 -13.41 2.29
C ASP A 101 -8.72 -13.37 1.78
N ALA A 102 -9.69 -13.40 2.71
CA ALA A 102 -11.11 -13.29 2.40
C ALA A 102 -11.51 -11.94 1.75
N LEU A 103 -10.67 -10.93 1.85
CA LEU A 103 -10.88 -9.60 1.23
C LEU A 103 -10.11 -9.42 -0.08
N HIS A 104 -9.43 -10.45 -0.57
CA HIS A 104 -8.71 -10.38 -1.84
C HIS A 104 -9.70 -10.23 -3.01
N ILE A 105 -9.76 -9.02 -3.57
CA ILE A 105 -10.67 -8.67 -4.65
C ILE A 105 -9.89 -8.00 -5.79
N PRO A 106 -10.02 -8.44 -7.05
CA PRO A 106 -9.28 -7.83 -8.15
C PRO A 106 -9.71 -6.37 -8.35
N ARG A 107 -8.80 -5.58 -8.93
CA ARG A 107 -9.11 -4.21 -9.35
C ARG A 107 -10.26 -4.20 -10.35
N LEU A 108 -10.93 -3.06 -10.45
CA LEU A 108 -11.89 -2.83 -11.53
C LEU A 108 -11.22 -3.01 -12.89
N GLU A 109 -11.94 -3.62 -13.83
CA GLU A 109 -11.46 -3.82 -15.20
C GLU A 109 -11.18 -2.48 -15.89
N THR A 110 -12.07 -1.51 -15.66
CA THR A 110 -11.90 -0.12 -16.11
C THR A 110 -11.67 0.77 -14.90
N PRO A 111 -10.49 1.44 -14.78
CA PRO A 111 -10.22 2.33 -13.66
C PRO A 111 -11.13 3.56 -13.71
N ARG A 112 -11.47 4.10 -12.54
CA ARG A 112 -12.18 5.38 -12.45
C ARG A 112 -11.28 6.53 -12.87
N THR A 113 -11.84 7.48 -13.60
CA THR A 113 -11.15 8.72 -13.97
C THR A 113 -10.95 9.66 -12.79
N LYS A 114 -11.79 9.53 -11.75
CA LYS A 114 -11.71 10.31 -10.52
C LYS A 114 -12.14 9.46 -9.33
N VAL A 115 -11.37 9.56 -8.25
CA VAL A 115 -11.68 9.00 -6.94
C VAL A 115 -11.63 10.17 -5.94
N PRO A 116 -12.62 10.33 -5.04
CA PRO A 116 -12.56 11.36 -4.00
C PRO A 116 -11.31 11.24 -3.12
N ALA A 117 -10.83 12.37 -2.60
CA ALA A 117 -9.71 12.34 -1.66
C ALA A 117 -10.10 11.65 -0.35
N GLY A 118 -9.22 10.81 0.19
CA GLY A 118 -9.47 10.05 1.41
C GLY A 118 -10.31 8.78 1.20
N SER A 119 -10.59 8.39 -0.05
CA SER A 119 -11.23 7.11 -0.33
C SER A 119 -10.31 5.94 0.02
N VAL A 120 -10.81 5.00 0.81
CA VAL A 120 -10.11 3.75 1.08
C VAL A 120 -10.40 2.76 -0.04
N GLY A 121 -9.35 2.26 -0.68
CA GLY A 121 -9.46 1.37 -1.84
C GLY A 121 -8.82 0.01 -1.58
N ILE A 122 -9.49 -1.05 -2.03
CA ILE A 122 -8.94 -2.41 -2.03
C ILE A 122 -8.68 -2.85 -3.48
N GLY A 123 -7.50 -3.39 -3.75
CA GLY A 123 -7.11 -3.89 -5.06
C GLY A 123 -6.12 -5.04 -4.99
N GLY A 124 -6.57 -6.23 -5.36
CA GLY A 124 -5.85 -7.48 -5.15
C GLY A 124 -5.71 -7.76 -3.65
N ILE A 125 -4.46 -7.85 -3.20
CA ILE A 125 -4.08 -8.10 -1.81
C ILE A 125 -3.81 -6.80 -1.02
N GLN A 126 -4.01 -5.64 -1.66
CA GLN A 126 -3.55 -4.35 -1.15
C GLN A 126 -4.72 -3.45 -0.75
N CYS A 127 -4.47 -2.64 0.28
CA CYS A 127 -5.31 -1.51 0.67
C CYS A 127 -4.53 -0.20 0.48
N CYS A 128 -5.20 0.89 0.11
CA CYS A 128 -4.61 2.23 0.00
C CYS A 128 -5.62 3.32 0.37
N ILE A 129 -5.12 4.54 0.56
CA ILE A 129 -5.91 5.75 0.91
C ILE A 129 -5.48 6.91 0.02
#